data_AF-A0A842UPR7-F1
#
_entry.id   AF-A0A842UPR7-F1
#
_cell.length_a   1.000
_cell.length_b   1.000
_cell.length_c   1.000
_cell.angle_alpha   90.00
_cell.angle_beta   90.00
_cell.angle_gamma   90.00
#
_symmetry.space_group_name_H-M   'P 1'
#
loop_
_entity.id
_entity.type
_entity.pdbx_description
1 polymer ?
#
loop_
_entity_poly.entity_id
_entity_poly.type
_entity_poly.pdbx_seq_one_letter_code
_entity_poly.pdbx_strand_id
1 'polypeptide(L)'
;MKELSDALQGLANIAWQGGLRGRSLKKNSLMAPVDEIFKKLGHHSEAADIDTLRAAIIEDIFEHLERIADQQYRPGQTKWEATRSFVNGFFDDVYEGVYGGNLRKLLADEKLLRSAYMFYIREQIPRKSTEKTEKED
;
A
#
# COMPACT_ATOMS: atom_id res chain seq x y z
N MET A 1 -12.26 15.70 -10.00
CA MET A 1 -11.27 15.41 -8.94
C MET A 1 -11.68 14.11 -8.30
N LYS A 2 -10.71 13.22 -8.05
CA LYS A 2 -10.99 12.01 -7.28
C LYS A 2 -11.04 12.38 -5.79
N GLU A 3 -11.95 11.81 -5.04
CA GLU A 3 -11.99 12.02 -3.58
C GLU A 3 -10.86 11.22 -2.92
N LEU A 4 -10.23 11.79 -1.89
CA LEU A 4 -9.11 11.15 -1.19
C LEU A 4 -9.52 9.82 -0.54
N SER A 5 -10.76 9.72 -0.04
CA SER A 5 -11.31 8.48 0.51
C SER A 5 -11.29 7.36 -0.52
N ASP A 6 -11.75 7.64 -1.73
CA ASP A 6 -11.94 6.63 -2.78
C ASP A 6 -10.59 6.17 -3.32
N ALA A 7 -9.62 7.08 -3.45
CA ALA A 7 -8.26 6.75 -3.82
C ALA A 7 -7.60 5.83 -2.78
N LEU A 8 -7.72 6.14 -1.49
CA LEU A 8 -7.13 5.34 -0.41
C LEU A 8 -7.82 3.98 -0.23
N GLN A 9 -9.14 3.90 -0.42
CA GLN A 9 -9.87 2.63 -0.44
C GLN A 9 -9.43 1.75 -1.60
N GLY A 10 -9.26 2.33 -2.80
CA GLY A 10 -8.75 1.62 -3.97
C GLY A 10 -7.36 1.02 -3.72
N LEU A 11 -6.46 1.80 -3.13
CA LEU A 11 -5.13 1.33 -2.72
C LEU A 11 -5.19 0.19 -1.70
N ALA A 12 -6.03 0.32 -0.67
CA ALA A 12 -6.21 -0.72 0.32
C ALA A 12 -6.72 -2.03 -0.31
N ASN A 13 -7.65 -1.95 -1.26
CA ASN A 13 -8.15 -3.11 -1.98
C ASN A 13 -7.03 -3.78 -2.81
N ILE A 14 -6.26 -2.99 -3.59
CA ILE A 14 -5.13 -3.52 -4.37
C ILE A 14 -4.12 -4.22 -3.45
N ALA A 15 -3.73 -3.57 -2.35
CA ALA A 15 -2.79 -4.15 -1.41
C ALA A 15 -3.30 -5.44 -0.76
N TRP A 16 -4.59 -5.50 -0.43
CA TRP A 16 -5.20 -6.69 0.17
C TRP A 16 -5.27 -7.85 -0.82
N GLN A 17 -5.86 -7.64 -2.00
CA GLN A 17 -6.01 -8.67 -3.03
C GLN A 17 -4.65 -9.15 -3.56
N GLY A 18 -3.71 -8.22 -3.75
CA GLY A 18 -2.34 -8.50 -4.16
C GLY A 18 -1.46 -9.09 -3.07
N GLY A 19 -1.95 -9.17 -1.82
CA GLY A 19 -1.17 -9.65 -0.69
C GLY A 19 0.11 -8.86 -0.47
N LEU A 20 0.06 -7.53 -0.66
CA LEU A 20 1.16 -6.57 -0.44
C LEU A 20 1.35 -6.29 1.06
N ARG A 21 1.50 -7.36 1.83
CA ARG A 21 1.65 -7.36 3.28
C ARG A 21 2.50 -8.54 3.71
N GLY A 22 3.12 -8.41 4.89
CA GLY A 22 3.77 -9.54 5.56
C GLY A 22 2.78 -10.62 6.02
N ARG A 23 3.30 -11.68 6.65
CA ARG A 23 2.47 -12.79 7.17
C ARG A 23 1.54 -12.39 8.33
N SER A 24 1.85 -11.28 9.01
CA SER A 24 1.07 -10.80 10.15
C SER A 24 0.09 -9.70 9.74
N LEU A 25 -1.02 -9.59 10.47
CA LEU A 25 -1.95 -8.47 10.36
C LEU A 25 -1.57 -7.28 11.27
N LYS A 26 -0.29 -7.23 11.70
CA LYS A 26 0.22 -6.10 12.49
C LYS A 26 0.39 -4.87 11.63
N LYS A 27 0.34 -3.69 12.25
CA LYS A 27 0.48 -2.38 11.60
C LYS A 27 1.66 -2.34 10.61
N ASN A 28 2.87 -2.68 11.05
CA ASN A 28 4.07 -2.59 10.21
C ASN A 28 3.98 -3.49 8.97
N SER A 29 3.31 -4.65 9.06
CA SER A 29 3.12 -5.53 7.91
C SER A 29 2.09 -5.01 6.90
N LEU A 30 1.05 -4.31 7.37
CA LEU A 30 0.00 -3.76 6.51
C LEU A 30 0.39 -2.41 5.89
N MET A 31 1.23 -1.65 6.59
CA MET A 31 1.71 -0.32 6.17
C MET A 31 2.90 -0.38 5.23
N ALA A 32 3.62 -1.50 5.15
CA ALA A 32 4.87 -1.65 4.40
C ALA A 32 4.89 -0.95 3.01
N PRO A 33 3.90 -1.14 2.11
CA PRO A 33 3.96 -0.50 0.80
C PRO A 33 3.78 1.03 0.86
N VAL A 34 2.97 1.56 1.80
CA VAL A 34 2.83 3.00 2.03
C VAL A 34 4.07 3.59 2.70
N ASP A 35 4.65 2.84 3.65
CA ASP A 35 5.89 3.24 4.32
C ASP A 35 7.01 3.46 3.32
N GLU A 36 7.17 2.57 2.34
CA GLU A 36 8.22 2.67 1.32
C GLU A 36 8.00 3.86 0.37
N ILE A 37 6.76 4.12 -0.06
CA ILE A 37 6.42 5.30 -0.87
C ILE A 37 6.87 6.58 -0.16
N PHE A 38 6.42 6.81 1.07
CA PHE A 38 6.73 8.04 1.79
C PHE A 38 8.21 8.14 2.17
N LYS A 39 8.85 7.01 2.48
CA LYS A 39 10.30 6.97 2.69
C LYS A 39 11.04 7.47 1.44
N LYS A 40 10.67 7.00 0.25
CA LYS A 40 11.32 7.44 -1.00
C LYS A 40 11.00 8.89 -1.33
N LEU A 41 9.73 9.29 -1.22
CA LEU A 41 9.30 10.67 -1.46
C LEU A 41 9.94 11.67 -0.49
N GLY A 42 10.19 11.28 0.76
CA GLY A 42 10.87 12.12 1.74
C GLY A 42 12.37 12.29 1.51
N HIS A 43 13.01 11.39 0.76
CA HIS A 43 14.47 11.37 0.52
C HIS A 43 14.84 11.50 -0.97
N HIS A 44 13.91 11.93 -1.82
CA HIS A 44 14.19 12.04 -3.24
C HIS A 44 15.22 13.14 -3.53
N SER A 45 16.08 12.89 -4.52
CA SER A 45 16.94 13.91 -5.11
C SER A 45 16.14 14.71 -6.13
N GLU A 46 16.40 16.02 -6.25
CA GLU A 46 15.82 16.86 -7.31
C GLU A 46 16.15 16.36 -8.73
N ALA A 47 17.16 15.50 -8.87
CA ALA A 47 17.55 14.92 -10.15
C ALA A 47 16.69 13.73 -10.63
N ALA A 48 15.88 13.12 -9.76
CA ALA A 48 15.05 11.97 -10.12
C ALA A 48 13.66 12.44 -10.55
N ASP A 49 13.27 12.13 -11.79
CA ASP A 49 11.90 12.35 -12.24
C ASP A 49 10.91 11.39 -11.55
N ILE A 50 9.62 11.70 -11.69
CA ILE A 50 8.54 10.93 -11.07
C ILE A 50 8.52 9.48 -11.56
N ASP A 51 8.83 9.24 -12.84
CA ASP A 51 8.83 7.88 -13.40
C ASP A 51 9.96 7.03 -12.82
N THR A 52 11.14 7.62 -12.64
CA THR A 52 12.28 6.98 -11.95
C THR A 52 11.93 6.68 -10.50
N LEU A 53 11.26 7.61 -9.80
CA LEU A 53 10.79 7.38 -8.43
C LEU A 53 9.76 6.26 -8.36
N ARG A 54 8.77 6.23 -9.27
CA ARG A 54 7.78 5.14 -9.37
C ARG A 54 8.48 3.80 -9.55
N ALA A 55 9.39 3.69 -10.51
CA ALA A 55 10.13 2.46 -10.79
C ALA A 55 10.93 1.98 -9.58
N ALA A 56 11.66 2.88 -8.92
CA ALA A 56 12.45 2.55 -7.75
C ALA A 56 11.59 2.09 -6.55
N ILE A 57 10.43 2.71 -6.32
CA ILE A 57 9.51 2.31 -5.25
C ILE A 57 8.91 0.93 -5.54
N ILE A 58 8.54 0.65 -6.79
CA ILE A 58 8.02 -0.66 -7.19
C ILE A 58 9.04 -1.76 -6.85
N GLU A 59 10.31 -1.54 -7.22
CA GLU A 59 11.38 -2.48 -6.93
C GLU A 59 11.57 -2.66 -5.42
N ASP A 60 11.72 -1.57 -4.66
CA ASP A 60 11.96 -1.61 -3.21
C ASP A 60 10.84 -2.36 -2.46
N ILE A 61 9.57 -2.14 -2.86
CA ILE A 61 8.43 -2.86 -2.27
C ILE A 61 8.49 -4.34 -2.64
N PHE A 62 8.78 -4.67 -3.89
CA PHE A 62 8.84 -6.06 -4.34
C PHE A 62 9.98 -6.82 -3.65
N GLU A 63 11.20 -6.28 -3.62
CA GLU A 63 12.34 -6.84 -2.89
C GLU A 63 12.03 -7.01 -1.40
N HIS A 64 11.36 -6.04 -0.79
CA HIS A 64 10.91 -6.17 0.60
C HIS A 64 9.99 -7.37 0.79
N LEU A 65 9.03 -7.56 -0.11
CA LEU A 65 8.10 -8.70 -0.07
C LEU A 65 8.84 -10.03 -0.29
N GLU A 66 9.83 -10.07 -1.18
CA GLU A 66 10.66 -11.26 -1.41
C GLU A 66 11.45 -11.63 -0.16
N ARG A 67 12.07 -10.64 0.49
CA ARG A 67 12.88 -10.83 1.69
C ARG A 67 12.09 -11.40 2.88
N ILE A 68 10.81 -11.04 3.00
CA ILE A 68 9.95 -11.50 4.10
C ILE A 68 9.10 -12.73 3.74
N ALA A 69 9.11 -13.15 2.48
CA ALA A 69 8.36 -14.31 2.03
C ALA A 69 8.95 -15.62 2.58
N ASP A 70 8.13 -16.67 2.57
CA ASP A 70 8.67 -18.01 2.76
C ASP A 70 9.51 -18.42 1.55
N GLN A 71 10.57 -19.20 1.77
CA GLN A 71 11.35 -19.75 0.67
C GLN A 71 10.48 -20.63 -0.25
N GLN A 72 9.42 -21.24 0.28
CA GLN A 72 8.46 -22.04 -0.48
C GLN A 72 7.41 -21.20 -1.24
N TYR A 73 7.25 -19.92 -0.90
CA TYR A 73 6.20 -19.04 -1.45
C TYR A 73 6.76 -17.68 -1.86
N ARG A 74 7.85 -17.69 -2.63
CA ARG A 74 8.45 -16.46 -3.14
C ARG A 74 7.45 -15.69 -4.01
N PRO A 75 7.42 -14.35 -3.93
CA PRO A 75 6.64 -13.51 -4.81
C PRO A 75 6.93 -13.81 -6.28
N GLY A 76 5.87 -14.02 -7.05
CA GLY A 76 5.96 -14.18 -8.50
C GLY A 76 5.34 -12.98 -9.22
N GLN A 77 5.09 -13.17 -10.51
CA GLN A 77 4.56 -12.16 -11.42
C GLN A 77 3.27 -11.48 -10.91
N THR A 78 2.35 -12.22 -10.29
CA THR A 78 1.10 -11.64 -9.74
C THR A 78 1.37 -10.61 -8.64
N LYS A 79 2.36 -10.86 -7.78
CA LYS A 79 2.74 -9.88 -6.74
C LYS A 79 3.44 -8.68 -7.35
N TRP A 80 4.27 -8.90 -8.36
CA TRP A 80 4.90 -7.81 -9.11
C TRP A 80 3.86 -6.87 -9.74
N GLU A 81 2.86 -7.45 -10.42
CA GLU A 81 1.76 -6.70 -11.03
C GLU A 81 0.92 -5.95 -10.00
N ALA A 82 0.65 -6.57 -8.84
CA ALA A 82 -0.02 -5.91 -7.74
C ALA A 82 0.80 -4.75 -7.16
N THR A 83 2.11 -4.92 -6.96
CA THR A 83 3.01 -3.84 -6.51
C THR A 83 2.99 -2.68 -7.49
N ARG A 84 3.12 -2.97 -8.80
CA ARG A 84 3.04 -1.96 -9.85
C ARG A 84 1.71 -1.23 -9.83
N SER A 85 0.60 -1.97 -9.74
CA SER A 85 -0.75 -1.40 -9.68
C SER A 85 -0.95 -0.51 -8.46
N PHE A 86 -0.39 -0.91 -7.31
CA PHE A 86 -0.45 -0.14 -6.08
C PHE A 86 0.33 1.17 -6.19
N VAL A 87 1.57 1.12 -6.68
CA VAL A 87 2.40 2.32 -6.83
C VAL A 87 1.81 3.26 -7.88
N ASN A 88 1.41 2.74 -9.04
CA ASN A 88 0.77 3.56 -10.07
C ASN A 88 -0.52 4.19 -9.55
N GLY A 89 -1.37 3.41 -8.87
CA GLY A 89 -2.57 3.93 -8.22
C GLY A 89 -2.25 5.06 -7.23
N PHE A 90 -1.17 4.95 -6.45
CA PHE A 90 -0.81 6.01 -5.52
C PHE A 90 -0.45 7.29 -6.27
N PHE A 91 0.40 7.19 -7.30
CA PHE A 91 0.83 8.38 -8.01
C PHE A 91 -0.30 8.98 -8.87
N ASP A 92 -1.10 8.16 -9.54
CA ASP A 92 -2.14 8.62 -10.45
C ASP A 92 -3.36 9.14 -9.69
N ASP A 93 -3.81 8.41 -8.67
CA ASP A 93 -5.06 8.72 -7.97
C ASP A 93 -4.88 9.64 -6.76
N VAL A 94 -3.77 9.49 -6.02
CA VAL A 94 -3.51 10.31 -4.82
C VAL A 94 -2.67 11.52 -5.21
N TYR A 95 -1.43 11.30 -5.65
CA TYR A 95 -0.49 12.40 -5.88
C TYR A 95 -0.96 13.35 -6.99
N GLU A 96 -1.29 12.84 -8.17
CA GLU A 96 -1.82 13.65 -9.27
C GLU A 96 -3.32 13.94 -9.07
N GLY A 97 -4.13 12.90 -8.82
CA GLY A 97 -5.60 13.02 -8.79
C GLY A 97 -6.19 13.89 -7.67
N VAL A 98 -5.59 13.89 -6.47
CA VAL A 98 -6.05 14.64 -5.29
C VAL A 98 -5.16 15.84 -4.99
N TYR A 99 -3.83 15.64 -5.08
CA TYR A 99 -2.85 16.67 -4.73
C TYR A 99 -2.38 17.49 -5.92
N GLY A 100 -2.76 17.14 -7.16
CA GLY A 100 -2.41 17.90 -8.37
C GLY A 100 -0.90 17.98 -8.60
N GLY A 101 -0.17 16.91 -8.26
CA GLY A 101 1.29 16.87 -8.34
C GLY A 101 2.00 17.72 -7.27
N ASN A 102 1.28 18.22 -6.26
CA ASN A 102 1.88 19.05 -5.22
C ASN A 102 2.49 18.18 -4.11
N LEU A 103 3.78 17.85 -4.27
CA LEU A 103 4.50 16.99 -3.33
C LEU A 103 4.58 17.59 -1.92
N ARG A 104 4.76 18.91 -1.80
CA ARG A 104 4.81 19.58 -0.50
C ARG A 104 3.51 19.42 0.28
N LYS A 105 2.36 19.57 -0.40
CA LYS A 105 1.04 19.37 0.21
C LYS A 105 0.82 17.90 0.58
N LEU A 106 1.21 16.97 -0.30
CA LEU A 106 1.15 15.53 -0.03
C LEU A 106 1.93 15.16 1.25
N LEU A 107 3.19 15.62 1.36
CA LEU A 107 4.05 15.33 2.50
C LEU A 107 3.55 15.99 3.80
N ALA A 108 2.94 17.17 3.72
CA ALA A 108 2.31 17.80 4.88
C ALA A 108 1.18 16.94 5.47
N ASP A 109 0.47 16.18 4.63
CA ASP A 109 -0.63 15.30 5.01
C ASP A 109 -0.21 13.84 5.26
N GLU A 110 1.09 13.52 5.25
CA GLU A 110 1.60 12.14 5.37
C GLU A 110 0.98 11.37 6.55
N LYS A 111 0.89 12.00 7.73
CA LYS A 111 0.28 11.37 8.92
C LYS A 111 -1.19 11.04 8.71
N LEU A 112 -1.94 11.93 8.08
CA LEU A 112 -3.36 11.73 7.76
C LEU A 112 -3.52 10.57 6.78
N LEU A 113 -2.76 10.59 5.68
CA LEU A 113 -2.77 9.57 4.63
C LEU A 113 -2.46 8.18 5.20
N ARG A 114 -1.42 8.07 6.05
CA ARG A 114 -1.05 6.83 6.73
C ARG A 114 -2.17 6.31 7.64
N SER A 115 -2.77 7.18 8.45
CA SER A 115 -3.85 6.80 9.36
C SER A 115 -5.11 6.36 8.62
N ALA A 116 -5.50 7.08 7.56
CA ALA A 116 -6.66 6.74 6.74
C ALA A 116 -6.44 5.44 5.96
N TYR A 117 -5.29 5.25 5.31
CA TYR A 117 -4.94 3.99 4.67
C TYR A 117 -4.97 2.81 5.66
N MET A 118 -4.39 2.99 6.85
CA MET A 118 -4.39 1.96 7.90
C MET A 118 -5.81 1.55 8.31
N PHE A 119 -6.75 2.51 8.32
CA PHE A 119 -8.16 2.22 8.55
C PHE A 119 -8.72 1.36 7.41
N TYR A 120 -8.61 1.80 6.16
CA TYR A 120 -9.18 1.10 5.01
C TYR A 120 -8.60 -0.29 4.77
N ILE A 121 -7.29 -0.51 4.98
CA ILE A 121 -6.69 -1.84 4.84
C ILE A 121 -7.18 -2.81 5.92
N ARG A 122 -7.53 -2.31 7.11
CA ARG A 122 -8.12 -3.14 8.17
C ARG A 122 -9.55 -3.55 7.86
N GLU A 123 -10.31 -2.71 7.15
CA GLU A 123 -11.65 -3.06 6.71
C GLU A 123 -11.67 -4.23 5.71
N GLN A 124 -10.54 -4.48 5.03
CA GLN A 124 -10.40 -5.64 4.15
C GLN A 124 -10.23 -6.97 4.89
N ILE A 125 -9.91 -6.95 6.19
CA ILE A 125 -9.66 -8.17 6.97
C ILE A 125 -11.01 -8.85 7.26
N PRO A 126 -11.20 -10.13 6.84
CA PRO A 126 -12.41 -10.86 7.14
C PRO A 126 -12.66 -10.90 8.65
N ARG A 127 -13.84 -10.46 9.08
CA ARG A 127 -14.28 -10.66 10.46
C ARG A 127 -14.59 -12.15 10.60
N LYS A 128 -13.99 -12.82 11.59
CA LYS A 128 -14.45 -14.16 11.98
C LYS A 128 -15.93 -14.03 12.33
N SER A 129 -16.81 -14.72 11.59
CA SER A 129 -18.19 -14.93 12.00
C SER A 129 -18.16 -15.66 13.35
N THR A 130 -18.61 -15.00 14.40
CA THR A 130 -18.98 -15.61 15.69
C THR A 130 -20.26 -16.43 15.51
N GLU A 131 -20.19 -17.45 14.66
CA GLU A 131 -21.24 -18.46 14.50
C GLU A 131 -20.54 -19.82 14.51
N LYS A 132 -20.41 -20.39 15.72
CA LYS A 132 -20.31 -21.82 16.04
C LYS A 132 -20.00 -21.99 17.53
N THR A 133 -20.92 -21.55 18.38
CA THR A 133 -21.04 -22.07 19.75
C THR A 133 -22.52 -22.04 20.13
N GLU A 134 -23.30 -22.91 19.51
CA GLU A 134 -24.60 -23.33 20.04
C GLU A 134 -25.00 -24.61 19.29
N LYS A 135 -24.65 -25.73 19.91
CA LYS A 135 -25.30 -27.06 19.89
C LYS A 135 -24.28 -28.12 20.32
N GLU A 136 -23.96 -28.11 21.61
CA GLU A 136 -23.88 -29.34 22.39
C GLU A 136 -25.10 -29.29 23.32
N ASP A 137 -26.01 -30.25 23.11
CA ASP A 137 -26.78 -31.02 24.11
C ASP A 137 -27.93 -31.77 23.43
#